data_AF-A0A559J479-F1
#
_entry.id   AF-A0A559J479-F1
#
_cell.length_a   1.000
_cell.length_b   1.000
_cell.length_c   1.000
_cell.angle_alpha   90.00
_cell.angle_beta   90.00
_cell.angle_gamma   90.00
#
_symmetry.space_group_name_H-M   'P 1'
#
loop_
_entity.id
_entity.type
_entity.pdbx_description
1 polymer ?
#
loop_
_entity_poly.entity_id
_entity_poly.type
_entity_poly.pdbx_seq_one_letter_code
_entity_poly.pdbx_strand_id
1 'polypeptide(L)'
;MNPFEKIFNYQLLTRLEDTGTFVVTAHERSWLKTMLEHPEANEAFTANTLLKLKQMLSTDIFMDTSEYLIEKARSQEKHVYHPLLRPLRRLISDRKGMKISFIVKDGRKNVEQRGFPYKLEYSMVKREWYLLWFHMRHRAFMSTKIDQITSFSEQPISPETAEQILEKLSLIQHARKTEVYIEVVRDYNQELSRIMYAFSCFEKAVDYDEEQDKYHVRIRLLRDEYEFLLSKIRFLGKRVRVIKGDYLKKRMLEASTKTLARYGIEAMQPEPIES
;
A
#
# COMPACT_ATOMS: atom_id res chain seq x y z
N MET A 1 -12.35 -11.75 -10.03
CA MET A 1 -11.64 -10.73 -9.20
C MET A 1 -11.32 -11.42 -7.91
N ASN A 2 -10.05 -11.54 -7.58
CA ASN A 2 -9.66 -12.31 -6.41
C ASN A 2 -10.04 -11.57 -5.10
N PRO A 3 -10.86 -12.18 -4.22
CA PRO A 3 -11.32 -11.57 -2.99
C PRO A 3 -10.17 -11.26 -2.00
N PHE A 4 -9.00 -11.87 -2.16
CA PHE A 4 -7.79 -11.60 -1.36
C PHE A 4 -7.11 -10.26 -1.71
N GLU A 5 -7.38 -9.65 -2.88
CA GLU A 5 -6.80 -8.33 -3.24
C GLU A 5 -7.24 -7.21 -2.29
N LYS A 6 -8.44 -7.32 -1.70
CA LYS A 6 -9.02 -6.28 -0.84
C LYS A 6 -8.57 -6.35 0.62
N ILE A 7 -7.90 -7.43 1.04
CA ILE A 7 -7.48 -7.62 2.44
C ILE A 7 -6.33 -6.66 2.80
N PHE A 8 -5.59 -6.16 1.80
CA PHE A 8 -4.55 -5.15 1.99
C PHE A 8 -5.09 -3.71 2.09
N ASN A 9 -6.41 -3.52 2.22
CA ASN A 9 -6.97 -2.20 2.44
C ASN A 9 -6.57 -1.69 3.84
N TYR A 10 -5.77 -0.63 3.87
CA TYR A 10 -5.32 0.06 5.09
C TYR A 10 -6.47 0.36 6.07
N GLN A 11 -7.69 0.60 5.57
CA GLN A 11 -8.88 0.82 6.41
C GLN A 11 -9.26 -0.37 7.29
N LEU A 12 -8.98 -1.60 6.87
CA LEU A 12 -9.20 -2.82 7.66
C LEU A 12 -8.14 -2.96 8.77
N LEU A 13 -6.88 -2.62 8.47
CA LEU A 13 -5.77 -2.70 9.42
C LEU A 13 -5.93 -1.71 10.57
N THR A 14 -6.26 -0.45 10.30
CA THR A 14 -6.46 0.56 11.36
C THR A 14 -7.64 0.22 12.28
N ARG A 15 -8.70 -0.40 11.74
CA ARG A 15 -9.83 -0.86 12.57
C ARG A 15 -9.50 -2.07 13.44
N LEU A 16 -8.53 -2.91 13.05
CA LEU A 16 -8.12 -4.09 13.81
C LEU A 16 -7.19 -3.74 14.99
N GLU A 17 -6.48 -2.61 14.92
CA GLU A 17 -5.57 -2.16 15.99
C GLU A 17 -6.32 -1.50 17.17
N ASP A 18 -7.49 -0.90 16.94
CA ASP A 18 -8.20 -0.10 17.95
C ASP A 18 -9.25 -0.86 18.79
N THR A 19 -9.67 -2.08 18.41
CA THR A 19 -10.73 -2.83 19.12
C THR A 19 -10.29 -4.25 19.50
N GLY A 20 -10.00 -4.46 20.79
CA GLY A 20 -9.53 -5.74 21.35
C GLY A 20 -10.52 -6.91 21.31
N THR A 21 -11.75 -6.71 20.84
CA THR A 21 -12.75 -7.77 20.68
C THR A 21 -13.65 -7.50 19.48
N PHE A 22 -13.59 -8.39 18.48
CA PHE A 22 -14.46 -8.35 17.31
C PHE A 22 -15.51 -9.47 17.41
N VAL A 23 -16.78 -9.08 17.36
CA VAL A 23 -17.89 -10.03 17.20
C VAL A 23 -18.08 -10.21 15.69
N VAL A 24 -17.72 -11.39 15.18
CA VAL A 24 -17.89 -11.72 13.76
C VAL A 24 -19.35 -12.07 13.52
N THR A 25 -20.00 -11.38 12.59
CA THR A 25 -21.40 -11.62 12.23
C THR A 25 -21.55 -12.94 11.48
N ALA A 26 -22.76 -13.53 11.50
CA ALA A 26 -23.06 -14.72 10.71
C ALA A 26 -22.81 -14.50 9.21
N HIS A 27 -23.06 -13.29 8.71
CA HIS A 27 -22.82 -12.92 7.31
C HIS A 27 -21.31 -12.91 6.96
N GLU A 28 -20.46 -12.36 7.82
CA GLU A 28 -19.01 -12.39 7.64
C GLU A 28 -18.43 -13.82 7.72
N ARG A 29 -19.01 -14.67 8.59
CA ARG A 29 -18.66 -16.10 8.67
C ARG A 29 -19.05 -16.84 7.39
N SER A 30 -20.25 -16.60 6.88
CA SER A 30 -20.71 -17.14 5.58
C SER A 30 -19.83 -16.67 4.42
N TRP A 31 -19.42 -15.39 4.43
CA TRP A 31 -18.49 -14.85 3.43
C TRP A 31 -17.13 -15.54 3.48
N LEU A 32 -16.55 -15.66 4.68
CA LEU A 32 -15.28 -16.34 4.87
C LEU A 32 -15.37 -17.80 4.41
N LYS A 33 -16.46 -18.51 4.74
CA LYS A 33 -16.69 -19.89 4.30
C LYS A 33 -16.69 -19.99 2.78
N THR A 34 -17.40 -19.10 2.08
CA THR A 34 -17.39 -19.04 0.61
C THR A 34 -15.99 -18.73 0.06
N MET A 35 -15.23 -17.81 0.69
CA MET A 35 -13.86 -17.49 0.27
C MET A 35 -12.88 -18.66 0.42
N LEU A 36 -13.04 -19.51 1.45
CA LEU A 36 -12.14 -20.66 1.69
C LEU A 36 -12.28 -21.78 0.66
N GLU A 37 -13.29 -21.74 -0.20
CA GLU A 37 -13.44 -22.65 -1.35
C GLU A 37 -12.69 -22.16 -2.60
N HIS A 38 -12.21 -20.91 -2.60
CA HIS A 38 -11.40 -20.40 -3.69
C HIS A 38 -10.03 -21.13 -3.75
N PRO A 39 -9.52 -21.52 -4.93
CA PRO A 39 -8.26 -22.26 -5.06
C PRO A 39 -7.06 -21.59 -4.36
N GLU A 40 -7.00 -20.26 -4.37
CA GLU A 40 -5.94 -19.49 -3.70
C GLU A 40 -5.96 -19.57 -2.16
N ALA A 41 -7.04 -20.06 -1.55
CA ALA A 41 -7.07 -20.27 -0.10
C ALA A 41 -5.98 -21.25 0.37
N ASN A 42 -5.61 -22.21 -0.48
CA ASN A 42 -4.52 -23.16 -0.21
C ASN A 42 -3.14 -22.48 -0.17
N GLU A 43 -2.97 -21.39 -0.91
CA GLU A 43 -1.74 -20.60 -0.93
C GLU A 43 -1.74 -19.54 0.18
N ALA A 44 -2.91 -18.98 0.50
CA ALA A 44 -3.11 -17.97 1.53
C ALA A 44 -2.91 -18.51 2.95
N PHE A 45 -3.37 -19.74 3.22
CA PHE A 45 -3.39 -20.33 4.56
C PHE A 45 -2.45 -21.54 4.69
N THR A 46 -2.05 -21.83 5.92
CA THR A 46 -1.36 -23.09 6.25
C THR A 46 -2.38 -24.22 6.20
N ALA A 47 -1.98 -25.44 5.82
CA ALA A 47 -2.91 -26.58 5.77
C ALA A 47 -3.67 -26.79 7.10
N ASN A 48 -2.97 -26.69 8.24
CA ASN A 48 -3.59 -26.79 9.57
C ASN A 48 -4.54 -25.63 9.85
N THR A 49 -4.17 -24.39 9.49
CA THR A 49 -5.03 -23.21 9.67
C THR A 49 -6.27 -23.30 8.79
N LEU A 50 -6.12 -23.68 7.52
CA LEU A 50 -7.22 -23.85 6.59
C LEU A 50 -8.20 -24.91 7.10
N LEU A 51 -7.68 -26.05 7.56
CA LEU A 51 -8.49 -27.13 8.13
C LEU A 51 -9.26 -26.66 9.37
N LYS A 52 -8.59 -25.97 10.30
CA LYS A 52 -9.26 -25.38 11.48
C LYS A 52 -10.35 -24.38 11.09
N LEU A 53 -10.08 -23.49 10.14
CA LEU A 53 -11.06 -22.52 9.66
C LEU A 53 -12.27 -23.20 9.00
N LYS A 54 -12.03 -24.20 8.15
CA LYS A 54 -13.11 -24.99 7.54
C LYS A 54 -13.93 -25.76 8.58
N GLN A 55 -13.30 -26.29 9.63
CA GLN A 55 -13.99 -26.94 10.74
C GLN A 55 -14.83 -25.95 11.56
N MET A 56 -14.27 -24.79 11.91
CA MET A 56 -14.96 -23.75 12.68
C MET A 56 -16.16 -23.16 11.96
N LEU A 57 -16.16 -23.21 10.62
CA LEU A 57 -17.23 -22.71 9.76
C LEU A 57 -18.12 -23.82 9.20
N SER A 58 -17.96 -25.06 9.66
CA SER A 58 -18.64 -26.23 9.10
C SER A 58 -20.16 -26.12 9.15
N THR A 59 -20.70 -25.52 10.21
CA THR A 59 -22.15 -25.31 10.43
C THR A 59 -22.72 -24.06 9.78
N ASP A 60 -21.88 -23.11 9.33
CA ASP A 60 -22.34 -21.87 8.71
C ASP A 60 -22.85 -22.10 7.28
N ILE A 61 -23.77 -21.26 6.80
CA ILE A 61 -24.31 -21.39 5.44
C ILE A 61 -23.34 -20.72 4.45
N PHE A 62 -23.19 -21.27 3.25
CA PHE A 62 -22.48 -20.57 2.18
C PHE A 62 -23.25 -19.29 1.79
N MET A 63 -22.51 -18.22 1.56
CA MET A 63 -23.14 -17.03 0.97
C MET A 63 -23.47 -17.29 -0.49
N ASP A 64 -24.73 -17.02 -0.88
CA ASP A 64 -25.13 -17.01 -2.28
C ASP A 64 -24.55 -15.76 -2.97
N THR A 65 -23.51 -15.98 -3.78
CA THR A 65 -22.84 -14.91 -4.53
C THR A 65 -23.37 -14.75 -5.96
N SER A 66 -24.32 -15.60 -6.37
CA SER A 66 -24.80 -15.72 -7.76
C SER A 66 -25.47 -14.45 -8.27
N GLU A 67 -26.24 -13.78 -7.40
CA GLU A 67 -27.00 -12.57 -7.75
C GLU A 67 -26.21 -11.27 -7.52
N TYR A 68 -25.23 -11.27 -6.60
CA TYR A 68 -24.57 -10.05 -6.12
C TYR A 68 -23.15 -9.85 -6.67
N LEU A 69 -22.51 -10.90 -7.21
CA LEU A 69 -21.16 -10.83 -7.73
C LEU A 69 -21.16 -10.99 -9.26
N ILE A 70 -21.41 -9.89 -9.98
CA ILE A 70 -21.31 -9.89 -11.44
C ILE A 70 -19.83 -9.85 -11.84
N GLU A 71 -19.29 -10.98 -12.27
CA GLU A 71 -17.95 -11.07 -12.85
C GLU A 71 -17.91 -10.38 -14.22
N LYS A 72 -17.64 -9.07 -14.25
CA LYS A 72 -17.37 -8.35 -15.49
C LYS A 72 -15.97 -8.69 -16.00
N ALA A 73 -15.92 -9.36 -17.15
CA ALA A 73 -14.72 -9.69 -17.92
C ALA A 73 -13.71 -10.59 -17.17
N ARG A 74 -13.72 -11.87 -17.53
CA ARG A 74 -12.78 -12.90 -17.09
C ARG A 74 -11.36 -12.63 -17.65
N SER A 75 -10.69 -11.60 -17.13
CA SER A 75 -9.24 -11.45 -17.35
C SER A 75 -8.53 -12.56 -16.61
N GLN A 76 -7.55 -13.21 -17.25
CA GLN A 76 -6.71 -14.24 -16.63
C GLN A 76 -6.18 -13.71 -15.29
N GLU A 77 -6.62 -14.35 -14.19
CA GLU A 77 -6.21 -13.97 -12.85
C GLU A 77 -4.75 -14.34 -12.67
N LYS A 78 -3.89 -13.34 -12.49
CA LYS A 78 -2.53 -13.55 -12.00
C LYS A 78 -2.63 -13.69 -10.49
N HIS A 79 -2.26 -14.86 -9.98
CA HIS A 79 -2.20 -15.23 -8.57
C HIS A 79 -1.83 -14.04 -7.67
N VAL A 80 -2.71 -13.70 -6.73
CA VAL A 80 -2.45 -12.62 -5.76
C VAL A 80 -1.54 -13.13 -4.65
N TYR A 81 -1.56 -14.44 -4.39
CA TYR A 81 -0.70 -15.10 -3.43
C TYR A 81 0.40 -15.91 -4.12
N HIS A 82 1.66 -15.46 -4.01
CA HIS A 82 2.80 -16.23 -4.51
C HIS A 82 3.34 -17.16 -3.41
N PRO A 83 3.67 -18.44 -3.68
CA PRO A 83 4.14 -19.40 -2.67
C PRO A 83 5.33 -18.92 -1.83
N LEU A 84 6.23 -18.13 -2.43
CA LEU A 84 7.39 -17.54 -1.76
C LEU A 84 7.07 -16.41 -0.77
N LEU A 85 5.86 -15.84 -0.77
CA LEU A 85 5.52 -14.73 0.13
C LEU A 85 5.68 -15.11 1.59
N ARG A 86 5.18 -16.29 1.97
CA ARG A 86 5.19 -16.74 3.36
C ARG A 86 6.62 -17.06 3.86
N PRO A 87 7.46 -17.83 3.13
CA PRO A 87 8.87 -17.99 3.48
C PRO A 87 9.62 -16.66 3.58
N LEU A 88 9.46 -15.75 2.62
CA LEU A 88 10.14 -14.45 2.63
C LEU A 88 9.69 -13.57 3.80
N ARG A 89 8.39 -13.55 4.11
CA ARG A 89 7.86 -12.81 5.25
C ARG A 89 8.46 -13.30 6.56
N ARG A 90 8.55 -14.63 6.76
CA ARG A 90 9.21 -15.22 7.93
C ARG A 90 10.67 -14.80 8.04
N LEU A 91 11.40 -14.86 6.92
CA LEU A 91 12.81 -14.46 6.90
C LEU A 91 13.03 -13.00 7.31
N ILE A 92 12.15 -12.10 6.85
CA ILE A 92 12.17 -10.67 7.21
C ILE A 92 11.86 -10.51 8.71
N SER A 93 10.81 -11.17 9.21
CA SER A 93 10.43 -11.11 10.63
C SER A 93 11.54 -11.64 11.54
N ASP A 94 12.19 -12.74 11.16
CA ASP A 94 13.27 -13.37 11.91
C ASP A 94 14.62 -12.65 11.73
N ARG A 95 14.67 -11.58 10.92
CA ARG A 95 15.88 -10.79 10.59
C ARG A 95 17.04 -11.65 10.09
N LYS A 96 16.74 -12.65 9.26
CA LYS A 96 17.74 -13.55 8.71
C LYS A 96 18.22 -13.11 7.34
N GLY A 97 19.46 -13.46 7.02
CA GLY A 97 20.02 -13.27 5.69
C GLY A 97 19.43 -14.25 4.68
N MET A 98 19.74 -14.04 3.42
CA MET A 98 19.38 -14.94 2.34
C MET A 98 20.49 -15.11 1.32
N LYS A 99 20.42 -16.25 0.63
CA LYS A 99 21.06 -16.46 -0.67
C LYS A 99 19.95 -16.58 -1.71
N ILE A 100 19.98 -15.75 -2.74
CA ILE A 100 18.93 -15.64 -3.76
C ILE A 100 19.51 -15.80 -5.16
N SER A 101 18.80 -16.53 -6.03
CA SER A 101 19.08 -16.56 -7.47
C SER A 101 17.86 -16.09 -8.24
N PHE A 102 18.06 -15.25 -9.26
CA PHE A 102 16.98 -14.66 -10.04
C PHE A 102 17.39 -14.34 -11.47
N ILE A 103 16.40 -14.19 -12.34
CA ILE A 103 16.59 -13.85 -13.76
C ILE A 103 16.17 -12.39 -13.98
N VAL A 104 17.04 -11.56 -14.56
CA VAL A 104 16.67 -10.19 -14.95
C VAL A 104 16.02 -10.17 -16.33
N LYS A 105 15.40 -9.05 -16.71
CA LYS A 105 14.66 -8.91 -17.98
C LYS A 105 15.46 -9.30 -19.22
N ASP A 106 16.77 -9.05 -19.22
CA ASP A 106 17.67 -9.42 -20.33
C ASP A 106 18.04 -10.92 -20.36
N GLY A 107 17.36 -11.76 -19.58
CA GLY A 107 17.64 -13.20 -19.48
C GLY A 107 18.89 -13.56 -18.66
N ARG A 108 19.70 -12.58 -18.25
CA ARG A 108 20.89 -12.81 -17.41
C ARG A 108 20.47 -13.42 -16.06
N LYS A 109 21.14 -14.52 -15.70
CA LYS A 109 20.91 -15.21 -14.43
C LYS A 109 21.91 -14.70 -13.38
N ASN A 110 21.40 -14.14 -12.30
CA ASN A 110 22.18 -13.81 -11.12
C ASN A 110 22.05 -14.97 -10.15
N VAL A 111 23.17 -15.61 -9.83
CA VAL A 111 23.19 -16.87 -9.09
C VAL A 111 23.77 -16.64 -7.70
N GLU A 112 23.13 -17.22 -6.69
CA GLU A 112 23.62 -17.28 -5.31
C GLU A 112 24.04 -15.94 -4.69
N GLN A 113 23.30 -14.87 -4.98
CA GLN A 113 23.57 -13.55 -4.44
C GLN A 113 23.24 -13.52 -2.94
N ARG A 114 24.18 -13.00 -2.13
CA ARG A 114 23.97 -12.84 -0.69
C ARG A 114 23.30 -11.51 -0.40
N GLY A 115 22.25 -11.55 0.41
CA GLY A 115 21.48 -10.37 0.73
C GLY A 115 20.73 -10.44 2.06
N PHE A 116 20.13 -9.33 2.43
CA PHE A 116 19.22 -9.22 3.56
C PHE A 116 17.88 -8.67 3.09
N PRO A 117 16.80 -9.47 3.13
CA PRO A 117 15.47 -8.98 2.77
C PRO A 117 14.91 -8.10 3.89
N TYR A 118 14.22 -7.02 3.52
CA TYR A 118 13.66 -6.09 4.51
C TYR A 118 12.19 -5.73 4.26
N LYS A 119 11.67 -5.89 3.03
CA LYS A 119 10.26 -5.58 2.74
C LYS A 119 9.74 -6.40 1.55
N LEU A 120 8.47 -6.80 1.65
CA LEU A 120 7.69 -7.29 0.52
C LEU A 120 6.75 -6.17 0.07
N GLU A 121 6.67 -5.95 -1.23
CA GLU A 121 5.86 -4.87 -1.79
C GLU A 121 4.98 -5.39 -2.94
N TYR A 122 3.70 -5.06 -2.89
CA TYR A 122 2.77 -5.35 -3.98
C TYR A 122 2.57 -4.10 -4.82
N SER A 123 2.93 -4.19 -6.10
CA SER A 123 2.66 -3.11 -7.05
C SER A 123 1.23 -3.23 -7.56
N MET A 124 0.32 -2.37 -7.07
CA MET A 124 -1.07 -2.33 -7.54
C MET A 124 -1.18 -2.04 -9.04
N VAL A 125 -0.24 -1.24 -9.60
CA VAL A 125 -0.23 -0.88 -11.02
C VAL A 125 0.15 -2.06 -11.90
N LYS A 126 1.18 -2.82 -11.50
CA LYS A 126 1.67 -3.97 -12.28
C LYS A 126 0.96 -5.27 -11.92
N ARG A 127 0.26 -5.31 -10.78
CA ARG A 127 -0.32 -6.49 -10.15
C ARG A 127 0.72 -7.59 -9.91
N GLU A 128 1.84 -7.19 -9.30
CA GLU A 128 3.02 -8.03 -9.13
C GLU A 128 3.66 -7.82 -7.76
N TRP A 129 4.18 -8.89 -7.16
CA TRP A 129 4.96 -8.83 -5.94
C TRP A 129 6.45 -8.61 -6.21
N TYR A 130 7.06 -7.78 -5.36
CA TYR A 130 8.48 -7.49 -5.35
C TYR A 130 9.06 -7.76 -3.96
N LEU A 131 10.25 -8.36 -3.95
CA LEU A 131 11.10 -8.47 -2.79
C LEU A 131 12.09 -7.29 -2.80
N LEU A 132 12.08 -6.51 -1.72
CA LEU A 132 13.07 -5.47 -1.47
C LEU A 132 14.13 -6.00 -0.51
N TRP A 133 15.39 -5.91 -0.92
CA TRP A 133 16.50 -6.52 -0.20
C TRP A 133 17.81 -5.75 -0.37
N PHE A 134 18.72 -5.87 0.60
CA PHE A 134 20.04 -5.26 0.56
C PHE A 134 21.07 -6.27 0.08
N HIS A 135 21.84 -5.91 -0.95
CA HIS A 135 22.89 -6.74 -1.51
C HIS A 135 24.18 -6.59 -0.69
N MET A 136 24.66 -7.67 -0.07
CA MET A 136 25.82 -7.61 0.84
C MET A 136 27.12 -7.21 0.13
N ARG A 137 27.42 -7.86 -0.99
CA ARG A 137 28.66 -7.61 -1.76
C ARG A 137 28.72 -6.20 -2.35
N HIS A 138 27.64 -5.75 -2.99
CA HIS A 138 27.61 -4.46 -3.69
C HIS A 138 27.11 -3.31 -2.82
N ARG A 139 26.70 -3.59 -1.57
CA ARG A 139 26.17 -2.61 -0.60
C ARG A 139 25.04 -1.73 -1.17
N ALA A 140 24.19 -2.32 -2.00
CA ALA A 140 23.13 -1.64 -2.73
C ALA A 140 21.74 -2.20 -2.37
N PHE A 141 20.73 -1.34 -2.36
CA PHE A 141 19.34 -1.76 -2.21
C PHE A 141 18.77 -2.22 -3.55
N MET A 142 18.19 -3.41 -3.55
CA MET A 142 17.70 -4.11 -4.72
C MET A 142 16.18 -4.31 -4.62
N SER A 143 15.54 -4.39 -5.78
CA SER A 143 14.14 -4.79 -5.94
C SER A 143 14.08 -5.90 -6.97
N THR A 144 13.53 -7.05 -6.59
CA THR A 144 13.43 -8.23 -7.45
C THR A 144 11.99 -8.70 -7.49
N LYS A 145 11.44 -8.87 -8.69
CA LYS A 145 10.09 -9.44 -8.87
C LYS A 145 10.08 -10.88 -8.35
N ILE A 146 9.09 -11.26 -7.54
CA ILE A 146 9.07 -12.58 -6.90
C ILE A 146 9.01 -13.71 -7.95
N ASP A 147 8.23 -13.55 -9.02
CA ASP A 147 8.15 -14.52 -10.13
C ASP A 147 9.50 -14.78 -10.83
N GLN A 148 10.48 -13.89 -10.67
CA GLN A 148 11.81 -14.04 -11.27
C GLN A 148 12.80 -14.77 -10.36
N ILE A 149 12.41 -15.10 -9.13
CA ILE A 149 13.24 -15.83 -8.17
C ILE A 149 13.24 -17.31 -8.54
N THR A 150 14.40 -17.82 -8.92
CA THR A 150 14.56 -19.24 -9.29
C THR A 150 14.92 -20.11 -8.10
N SER A 151 15.65 -19.56 -7.12
CA SER A 151 15.98 -20.26 -5.89
C SER A 151 16.23 -19.28 -4.75
N PHE A 152 15.97 -19.73 -3.53
CA PHE A 152 16.14 -18.96 -2.32
C PHE A 152 16.48 -19.90 -1.17
N SER A 153 17.44 -19.51 -0.33
CA SER A 153 17.73 -20.18 0.93
C SER A 153 18.06 -19.18 2.04
N GLU A 154 17.67 -19.54 3.26
CA GLU A 154 18.03 -18.81 4.48
C GLU A 154 19.55 -18.87 4.70
N GLN A 155 20.11 -17.76 5.18
CA GLN A 155 21.50 -17.67 5.61
C GLN A 155 21.59 -16.98 6.97
N PRO A 156 22.51 -17.40 7.84
CA PRO A 156 22.78 -16.67 9.06
C PRO A 156 23.36 -15.29 8.71
N ILE A 157 22.98 -14.30 9.50
CA ILE A 157 23.54 -12.96 9.50
C ILE A 157 23.71 -12.53 10.96
N SER A 158 24.74 -11.74 11.28
CA SER A 158 24.87 -11.24 12.64
C SER A 158 23.78 -10.18 12.92
N PRO A 159 23.19 -10.16 14.13
CA PRO A 159 22.20 -9.16 14.52
C PRO A 159 22.68 -7.73 14.29
N GLU A 160 23.95 -7.46 14.58
CA GLU A 160 24.56 -6.13 14.43
C GLU A 160 24.59 -5.70 12.96
N THR A 161 24.87 -6.63 12.04
CA THR A 161 24.86 -6.34 10.60
C THR A 161 23.43 -6.08 10.12
N ALA A 162 22.45 -6.84 10.61
CA ALA A 162 21.05 -6.62 10.27
C ALA A 162 20.57 -5.24 10.74
N GLU A 163 20.93 -4.83 11.97
CA GLU A 163 20.60 -3.52 12.52
C GLU A 163 21.24 -2.38 11.72
N GLN A 164 22.52 -2.46 11.40
CA GLN A 164 23.21 -1.46 10.56
C GLN A 164 22.54 -1.26 9.19
N ILE A 165 22.05 -2.35 8.58
CA ILE A 165 21.34 -2.27 7.30
C ILE A 165 19.99 -1.57 7.46
N LEU A 166 19.25 -1.90 8.52
CA LEU A 166 17.95 -1.30 8.81
C LEU A 166 18.08 0.19 9.18
N GLU A 167 19.11 0.58 9.92
CA GLU A 167 19.43 1.99 10.20
C GLU A 167 19.81 2.74 8.94
N LYS A 168 20.64 2.16 8.08
CA LYS A 168 20.97 2.77 6.78
C LYS A 168 19.72 2.95 5.92
N LEU A 169 18.80 1.98 5.95
CA LEU A 169 17.51 2.06 5.26
C LEU A 169 16.66 3.20 5.84
N SER A 170 16.55 3.33 7.16
CA SER A 170 15.76 4.38 7.79
C SER A 170 16.30 5.77 7.46
N LEU A 171 17.63 5.95 7.48
CA LEU A 171 18.27 7.21 7.08
C LEU A 171 17.99 7.57 5.62
N ILE A 172 18.08 6.61 4.70
CA ILE A 172 17.80 6.84 3.27
C ILE A 172 16.33 7.17 3.06
N GLN A 173 15.41 6.48 3.73
CA GLN A 173 13.99 6.78 3.66
C GLN A 173 13.72 8.17 4.20
N HIS A 174 14.28 8.52 5.35
CA HIS A 174 14.09 9.82 5.96
C HIS A 174 14.62 10.95 5.07
N ALA A 175 15.82 10.80 4.51
CA ALA A 175 16.41 11.76 3.57
C ALA A 175 15.61 11.93 2.26
N ARG A 176 14.79 10.94 1.89
CA ARG A 176 13.94 10.97 0.69
C ARG A 176 12.53 11.49 0.96
N LYS A 177 12.16 11.71 2.23
CA LYS A 177 10.86 12.30 2.56
C LYS A 177 10.84 13.72 2.02
N THR A 178 9.78 14.03 1.29
CA THR A 178 9.51 15.38 0.82
C THR A 178 8.35 15.95 1.62
N GLU A 179 8.37 17.26 1.85
CA GLU A 179 7.28 17.96 2.50
C GLU A 179 6.31 18.55 1.49
N VAL A 180 5.02 18.29 1.71
CA VAL A 180 3.89 18.89 1.00
C VAL A 180 3.11 19.74 1.98
N TYR A 181 2.72 20.94 1.56
CA TYR A 181 1.97 21.88 2.40
C TYR A 181 0.58 22.03 1.81
N ILE A 182 -0.44 21.74 2.62
CA ILE A 182 -1.84 21.78 2.25
C ILE A 182 -2.52 22.81 3.15
N GLU A 183 -3.29 23.72 2.56
CA GLU A 183 -4.14 24.65 3.28
C GLU A 183 -5.58 24.14 3.26
N VAL A 184 -6.26 24.22 4.40
CA VAL A 184 -7.71 24.01 4.49
C VAL A 184 -8.40 25.34 4.18
N VAL A 185 -9.34 25.31 3.25
CA VAL A 185 -10.11 26.50 2.88
C VAL A 185 -11.10 26.82 4.00
N ARG A 186 -11.08 28.06 4.48
CA ARG A 186 -11.83 28.57 5.65
C ARG A 186 -13.31 28.18 5.66
N ASP A 187 -13.99 28.26 4.51
CA ASP A 187 -15.41 27.93 4.36
C ASP A 187 -15.74 26.48 4.78
N TYR A 188 -14.74 25.61 4.83
CA TYR A 188 -14.86 24.20 5.20
C TYR A 188 -14.29 23.87 6.58
N ASN A 189 -14.04 24.87 7.44
CA ASN A 189 -13.59 24.65 8.83
C ASN A 189 -14.58 23.80 9.64
N GLN A 190 -15.87 23.80 9.32
CA GLN A 190 -16.86 22.91 9.94
C GLN A 190 -16.63 21.42 9.61
N GLU A 191 -15.97 21.12 8.48
CA GLU A 191 -15.63 19.76 8.05
C GLU A 191 -14.20 19.35 8.47
N LEU A 192 -13.53 20.14 9.33
CA LEU A 192 -12.11 19.96 9.67
C LEU A 192 -11.77 18.54 10.10
N SER A 193 -12.59 17.93 10.97
CA SER A 193 -12.40 16.56 11.44
C SER A 193 -12.36 15.55 10.29
N ARG A 194 -13.22 15.71 9.28
CA ARG A 194 -13.26 14.84 8.09
C ARG A 194 -12.05 15.05 7.19
N ILE A 195 -11.62 16.30 7.06
CA ILE A 195 -10.43 16.67 6.29
C ILE A 195 -9.17 16.08 6.95
N MET A 196 -9.02 16.25 8.26
CA MET A 196 -7.90 15.71 9.03
C MET A 196 -7.89 14.18 9.03
N TYR A 197 -9.06 13.55 9.09
CA TYR A 197 -9.21 12.10 8.97
C TYR A 197 -8.72 11.58 7.60
N ALA A 198 -8.93 12.33 6.51
CA ALA A 198 -8.43 11.93 5.20
C ALA A 198 -6.89 11.90 5.13
N PHE A 199 -6.21 12.62 6.02
CA PHE A 199 -4.76 12.67 6.15
C PHE A 199 -4.22 11.89 7.37
N SER A 200 -5.06 11.14 8.08
CA SER A 200 -4.67 10.46 9.33
C SER A 200 -3.49 9.51 9.16
N CYS A 201 -3.42 8.83 8.03
CA CYS A 201 -2.40 7.83 7.69
C CYS A 201 -1.03 8.39 7.30
N PHE A 202 -0.89 9.71 7.19
CA PHE A 202 0.39 10.33 6.86
C PHE A 202 1.06 10.92 8.10
N GLU A 203 2.39 10.95 8.09
CA GLU A 203 3.16 11.77 9.01
C GLU A 203 2.85 13.24 8.73
N LYS A 204 2.11 13.88 9.64
CA LYS A 204 1.64 15.26 9.48
C LYS A 204 1.83 16.11 10.73
N ALA A 205 2.06 17.39 10.50
CA ALA A 205 1.89 18.46 11.49
C ALA A 205 0.76 19.39 11.04
N VAL A 206 0.01 19.93 12.00
CA VAL A 206 -1.08 20.87 11.73
C VAL A 206 -0.78 22.15 12.48
N ASP A 207 -0.69 23.24 11.73
CA ASP A 207 -0.48 24.59 12.23
C ASP A 207 -1.78 25.38 11.99
N TYR A 208 -2.22 26.17 12.96
CA TYR A 208 -3.36 27.08 12.82
C TYR A 208 -2.85 28.52 12.72
N ASP A 209 -3.29 29.22 11.67
CA ASP A 209 -3.03 30.64 11.45
C ASP A 209 -4.22 31.44 11.98
N GLU A 210 -4.01 32.13 13.11
CA GLU A 210 -5.04 32.96 13.76
C GLU A 210 -5.39 34.21 12.95
N GLU A 211 -4.44 34.76 12.17
CA GLU A 211 -4.68 35.98 11.40
C GLU A 211 -5.56 35.70 10.18
N GLN A 212 -5.37 34.54 9.54
CA GLN A 212 -6.14 34.16 8.36
C GLN A 212 -7.31 33.21 8.63
N ASP A 213 -7.46 32.72 9.88
CA ASP A 213 -8.46 31.70 10.28
C ASP A 213 -8.38 30.44 9.39
N LYS A 214 -7.15 29.96 9.20
CA LYS A 214 -6.82 28.86 8.30
C LYS A 214 -5.97 27.80 8.97
N TYR A 215 -6.15 26.56 8.51
CA TYR A 215 -5.33 25.43 8.94
C TYR A 215 -4.33 25.06 7.84
N HIS A 216 -3.06 24.91 8.24
CA HIS A 216 -2.00 24.39 7.40
C HIS A 216 -1.62 22.98 7.84
N VAL A 217 -1.72 22.03 6.92
CA VAL A 217 -1.31 20.64 7.11
C VAL A 217 -0.01 20.42 6.37
N ARG A 218 1.06 20.17 7.12
CA ARG A 218 2.36 19.78 6.58
C ARG A 218 2.45 18.27 6.57
N ILE A 219 2.62 17.68 5.40
CA ILE A 219 2.69 16.23 5.23
C ILE A 219 4.10 15.84 4.77
N ARG A 220 4.71 14.91 5.49
CA ARG A 220 5.98 14.28 5.12
C ARG A 220 5.71 12.91 4.52
N LEU A 221 6.10 12.73 3.26
CA LEU A 221 5.85 11.49 2.54
C LEU A 221 6.99 11.11 1.61
N LEU A 222 7.07 9.82 1.30
CA LEU A 222 7.96 9.28 0.29
C LEU A 222 7.37 9.45 -1.13
N ARG A 223 8.22 9.32 -2.15
CA ARG A 223 7.82 9.56 -3.55
C ARG A 223 6.71 8.62 -4.04
N ASP A 224 6.70 7.37 -3.56
CA ASP A 224 5.71 6.35 -3.88
C ASP A 224 4.35 6.62 -3.24
N GLU A 225 4.29 7.40 -2.16
CA GLU A 225 3.05 7.77 -1.47
C GLU A 225 2.32 8.96 -2.14
N TYR A 226 2.95 9.64 -3.11
CA TYR A 226 2.38 10.82 -3.76
C TYR A 226 1.05 10.55 -4.47
N GLU A 227 0.93 9.41 -5.18
CA GLU A 227 -0.31 9.09 -5.87
C GLU A 227 -1.45 8.79 -4.89
N PHE A 228 -1.12 8.24 -3.72
CA PHE A 228 -2.10 8.01 -2.67
C PHE A 228 -2.55 9.32 -2.03
N LEU A 229 -1.61 10.22 -1.69
CA LEU A 229 -1.94 11.57 -1.21
C LEU A 229 -2.77 12.34 -2.25
N LEU A 230 -2.39 12.26 -3.52
CA LEU A 230 -3.13 12.87 -4.63
C LEU A 230 -4.57 12.35 -4.71
N SER A 231 -4.81 11.06 -4.48
CA SER A 231 -6.17 10.50 -4.39
C SER A 231 -6.98 11.11 -3.25
N LYS A 232 -6.38 11.31 -2.07
CA LYS A 232 -7.04 11.97 -0.92
C LYS A 232 -7.35 13.43 -1.21
N ILE A 233 -6.41 14.18 -1.78
CA ILE A 233 -6.61 15.58 -2.15
C ILE A 233 -7.74 15.71 -3.19
N ARG A 234 -7.77 14.84 -4.21
CA ARG A 234 -8.86 14.83 -5.21
C ARG A 234 -10.22 14.54 -4.59
N PHE A 235 -10.28 13.62 -3.63
CA PHE A 235 -11.51 13.31 -2.90
C PHE A 235 -12.02 14.50 -2.10
N LEU A 236 -11.13 15.27 -1.48
CA LEU A 236 -11.49 16.48 -0.74
C LEU A 236 -11.91 17.63 -1.67
N GLY A 237 -11.32 17.71 -2.85
CA GLY A 237 -11.68 18.69 -3.89
C GLY A 237 -11.39 20.12 -3.44
N LYS A 238 -12.39 21.01 -3.57
CA LYS A 238 -12.26 22.45 -3.24
C LYS A 238 -12.00 22.74 -1.75
N ARG A 239 -12.14 21.75 -0.86
CA ARG A 239 -11.94 21.90 0.59
C ARG A 239 -10.50 22.20 0.97
N VAL A 240 -9.55 21.83 0.11
CA VAL A 240 -8.12 21.95 0.39
C VAL A 240 -7.37 22.51 -0.82
N ARG A 241 -6.25 23.18 -0.55
CA ARG A 241 -5.36 23.76 -1.56
C ARG A 241 -3.93 23.31 -1.32
N VAL A 242 -3.22 22.90 -2.37
CA VAL A 242 -1.79 22.55 -2.26
C VAL A 242 -0.97 23.83 -2.38
N ILE A 243 -0.31 24.25 -1.29
CA ILE A 243 0.53 25.45 -1.22
C ILE A 243 1.96 25.16 -1.66
N LYS A 244 2.52 24.02 -1.24
CA LYS A 244 3.88 23.56 -1.62
C LYS A 244 3.84 22.12 -2.10
N GLY A 245 4.45 21.85 -3.25
CA GLY A 245 4.48 20.52 -3.87
C GLY A 245 4.12 20.56 -5.35
N ASP A 246 5.07 20.98 -6.18
CA ASP A 246 4.81 21.30 -7.61
C ASP A 246 4.28 20.12 -8.41
N TYR A 247 4.75 18.91 -8.10
CA TYR A 247 4.21 17.69 -8.69
C TYR A 247 2.70 17.56 -8.45
N LEU A 248 2.25 17.74 -7.20
CA LEU A 248 0.84 17.64 -6.84
C LEU A 248 0.02 18.78 -7.45
N LYS A 249 0.55 20.02 -7.45
CA LYS A 249 -0.10 21.16 -8.10
C LYS A 249 -0.37 20.87 -9.58
N LYS A 250 0.66 20.43 -10.31
CA LYS A 250 0.55 20.09 -11.75
C LYS A 250 -0.47 18.97 -11.97
N ARG A 251 -0.41 17.90 -11.18
CA ARG A 251 -1.31 16.74 -11.32
C ARG A 251 -2.75 17.03 -10.91
N MET A 252 -2.97 17.94 -9.98
CA MET A 252 -4.29 18.45 -9.62
C MET A 252 -4.86 19.32 -10.73
N LEU A 253 -4.06 20.24 -11.29
CA LEU A 253 -4.47 21.07 -12.42
C LEU A 253 -4.86 20.19 -13.63
N GLU A 254 -3.99 19.27 -14.05
CA GLU A 254 -4.27 18.33 -15.15
C GLU A 254 -5.59 17.56 -14.96
N ALA A 255 -5.84 17.08 -13.73
CA ALA A 255 -7.06 16.32 -13.43
C ALA A 255 -8.31 17.21 -13.44
N SER A 256 -8.23 18.41 -12.87
CA SER A 256 -9.31 19.38 -12.85
C SER A 256 -9.66 19.87 -14.26
N THR A 257 -8.66 20.25 -15.06
CA THR A 257 -8.86 20.68 -16.46
C THR A 257 -9.49 19.59 -17.31
N LYS A 258 -9.02 18.34 -17.21
CA LYS A 258 -9.63 17.21 -17.93
C LYS A 258 -11.06 16.93 -17.49
N THR A 259 -11.36 17.08 -16.19
CA THR A 259 -12.71 16.91 -15.67
C THR A 259 -13.63 18.02 -16.18
N LEU A 260 -13.22 19.29 -16.09
CA LEU A 260 -13.98 20.44 -16.58
C LEU A 260 -14.26 20.36 -18.08
N ALA A 261 -13.25 19.99 -18.88
CA ALA A 261 -13.41 19.78 -20.32
C ALA A 261 -14.45 18.70 -20.66
N ARG A 262 -14.56 17.64 -19.85
CA ARG A 262 -15.60 16.60 -20.04
C ARG A 262 -17.02 17.11 -19.76
N TYR A 263 -17.15 18.12 -18.90
CA TYR A 263 -18.42 18.77 -18.59
C TYR A 263 -18.69 20.01 -19.47
N GLY A 264 -17.86 20.28 -20.47
CA GLY A 264 -18.02 21.42 -21.38
C GLY A 264 -17.75 22.78 -20.73
N ILE A 265 -17.07 22.81 -19.58
CA ILE A 265 -16.70 24.05 -18.88
C ILE A 265 -15.25 24.34 -19.24
N GLU A 266 -14.98 25.47 -19.89
CA GLU A 266 -13.61 25.92 -20.12
C GLU A 266 -12.93 26.28 -18.79
N ALA A 267 -11.69 25.80 -18.61
CA ALA A 267 -10.96 25.99 -17.36
C ALA A 267 -10.66 27.48 -17.14
N MET A 268 -11.13 28.01 -16.01
CA MET A 268 -10.82 29.38 -15.57
C MET A 268 -9.29 29.53 -15.43
N GLN A 269 -8.73 30.50 -16.13
CA GLN A 269 -7.30 30.81 -16.05
C GLN A 269 -6.91 31.15 -14.61
N PRO A 270 -5.74 30.70 -14.11
CA PRO A 270 -5.28 31.11 -12.80
C PRO A 270 -5.06 32.62 -12.78
N GLU A 271 -5.68 33.32 -11.84
CA GLU A 271 -5.40 34.75 -11.61
C GLU A 271 -3.90 34.93 -11.31
N PRO A 272 -3.26 35.95 -11.89
CA PRO A 272 -1.87 36.25 -11.60
C PRO A 272 -1.72 36.60 -10.13
N ILE A 273 -0.69 36.03 -9.50
CA ILE A 273 -0.26 36.43 -8.17
C ILE A 273 0.27 37.86 -8.30
N GLU A 274 -0.50 38.84 -7.83
CA GLU A 274 0.00 40.20 -7.65
C GLU A 274 1.12 40.19 -6.61
N SER A 275 2.21 40.86 -6.99
CA SER A 275 3.52 40.97 -6.32
C SER A 275 3.49 41.75 -5.01
#